data_AF-A0A7W0R0C3-F1
#
_entry.id   AF-A0A7W0R0C3-F1
#
_cell.length_a   1.000
_cell.length_b   1.000
_cell.length_c   1.000
_cell.angle_alpha   90.00
_cell.angle_beta   90.00
_cell.angle_gamma   90.00
#
_symmetry.space_group_name_H-M   'P 1'
#
loop_
_entity.id
_entity.type
_entity.pdbx_description
1 polymer ?
#
loop_
_entity_poly.entity_id
_entity_poly.type
_entity_poly.pdbx_seq_one_letter_code
_entity_poly.pdbx_strand_id
1 'polypeptide(L)'
;VMRSRRGGATGRLVADRRLADGPGKLCQAFGLDRTADGLDLCARRDAGVTVVDDGTAPPEQPIVTPRIGIRMATDLPWRWVAPDGSR
;
A
#
# COMPACT_ATOMS: atom_id res chain seq x y z
N VAL A 1 -6.90 -5.89 14.22
CA VAL A 1 -5.81 -6.68 13.61
C VAL A 1 -4.63 -5.81 13.14
N MET A 2 -4.79 -4.93 12.15
CA MET A 2 -3.68 -4.13 11.58
C MET A 2 -2.87 -3.32 12.61
N ARG A 3 -3.53 -2.62 13.53
CA ARG A 3 -2.87 -1.85 14.61
C ARG A 3 -1.96 -2.72 15.48
N SER A 4 -2.39 -3.95 15.80
CA SER A 4 -1.58 -4.90 16.56
C SER A 4 -0.33 -5.32 15.77
N ARG A 5 -0.46 -5.57 14.46
CA ARG A 5 0.68 -5.88 13.59
C ARG A 5 1.65 -4.71 13.45
N ARG A 6 1.17 -3.45 13.46
CA ARG A 6 1.97 -2.23 13.29
C ARG A 6 2.56 -1.65 14.58
N GLY A 7 1.92 -1.87 15.74
CA GLY A 7 2.31 -1.27 17.03
C GLY A 7 3.51 -1.92 17.72
N GLY A 8 3.85 -3.17 17.34
CA GLY A 8 5.01 -3.90 17.88
C GLY A 8 5.07 -3.97 19.42
N ALA A 9 6.25 -4.31 19.95
CA ALA A 9 6.52 -4.47 21.39
C ALA A 9 6.44 -3.18 22.22
N THR A 10 6.25 -2.01 21.59
CA THR A 10 6.26 -0.70 22.26
C THR A 10 4.91 -0.25 22.79
N GLY A 11 3.83 -0.97 22.48
CA GLY A 11 2.47 -0.60 22.91
C GLY A 11 1.94 0.73 22.35
N ARG A 12 2.68 1.38 21.44
CA ARG A 12 2.30 2.70 20.94
C ARG A 12 1.14 2.62 19.96
N LEU A 13 0.08 3.37 20.25
CA LEU A 13 -1.08 3.49 19.35
C LEU A 13 -0.64 4.14 18.03
N VAL A 14 -0.78 3.40 16.92
CA VAL A 14 -0.52 3.88 15.56
C VAL A 14 -1.78 4.53 15.02
N ALA A 15 -1.74 5.83 14.69
CA ALA A 15 -2.85 6.53 14.04
C ALA A 15 -3.24 5.89 12.69
N ASP A 16 -4.52 5.96 12.30
CA ASP A 16 -5.02 5.26 11.10
C ASP A 16 -4.27 5.66 9.83
N ARG A 17 -4.00 6.95 9.65
CA ARG A 17 -3.20 7.46 8.51
C ARG A 17 -1.83 6.79 8.42
N ARG A 18 -1.27 6.26 9.51
CA ARG A 18 0.07 5.65 9.56
C ARG A 18 0.07 4.12 9.53
N LEU A 19 -1.10 3.50 9.35
CA LEU A 19 -1.20 2.04 9.23
C LEU A 19 -0.53 1.55 7.95
N ALA A 20 -0.77 2.22 6.83
CA ALA A 20 -0.33 1.80 5.51
C ALA A 20 0.23 2.96 4.63
N ASP A 21 0.78 4.02 5.23
CA ASP A 21 1.43 5.16 4.54
C ASP A 21 2.82 4.83 3.98
N GLY A 22 3.03 3.61 3.49
CA GLY A 22 4.28 3.20 2.88
C GLY A 22 4.31 1.70 2.56
N PRO A 23 5.16 1.27 1.61
CA PRO A 23 5.13 -0.09 1.07
C PRO A 23 5.37 -1.15 2.14
N GLY A 24 6.44 -1.04 2.94
CA GLY A 24 6.70 -1.99 4.03
C GLY A 24 5.65 -1.96 5.15
N LYS A 25 5.04 -0.80 5.38
CA LYS A 25 3.99 -0.63 6.40
C LYS A 25 2.69 -1.29 5.98
N LEU A 26 2.31 -1.15 4.71
CA LEU A 26 1.20 -1.87 4.10
C LEU A 26 1.39 -3.38 4.28
N CYS A 27 2.55 -3.93 3.88
CA CYS A 27 2.82 -5.35 4.04
C CYS A 27 2.63 -5.80 5.48
N GLN A 28 3.21 -5.09 6.45
CA GLN A 28 3.06 -5.42 7.87
C GLN A 28 1.60 -5.33 8.36
N ALA A 29 0.85 -4.30 7.98
CA ALA A 29 -0.55 -4.14 8.37
C ALA A 29 -1.42 -5.31 7.86
N PHE A 30 -1.21 -5.72 6.62
CA PHE A 30 -1.95 -6.82 5.99
C PHE A 30 -1.42 -8.21 6.38
N GLY A 31 -0.21 -8.29 6.94
CA GLY A 31 0.44 -9.56 7.28
C GLY A 31 1.06 -10.23 6.05
N LEU A 32 1.47 -9.45 5.06
CA LEU A 32 2.18 -9.93 3.87
C LEU A 32 3.66 -10.06 4.19
N ASP A 33 4.21 -11.24 3.90
CA ASP A 33 5.63 -11.53 4.00
C ASP A 33 6.13 -12.21 2.71
N ARG A 34 7.32 -12.81 2.75
CA ARG A 34 7.93 -13.44 1.57
C ARG A 34 7.13 -14.63 1.03
N THR A 35 6.26 -15.25 1.82
CA THR A 35 5.42 -16.37 1.37
C THR A 35 4.36 -15.93 0.35
N ALA A 36 4.08 -14.64 0.26
CA ALA A 36 3.19 -14.06 -0.75
C ALA A 36 3.87 -13.84 -2.12
N ASP A 37 5.19 -14.07 -2.22
CA ASP A 37 5.92 -13.96 -3.48
C ASP A 37 5.47 -15.03 -4.48
N GLY A 38 5.19 -14.62 -5.72
CA GLY A 38 4.66 -15.50 -6.76
C GLY A 38 3.15 -15.80 -6.69
N LEU A 39 2.41 -15.21 -5.75
CA LEU A 39 0.95 -15.30 -5.75
C LEU A 39 0.35 -14.70 -7.03
N ASP A 40 -0.56 -15.44 -7.65
CA ASP A 40 -1.35 -14.95 -8.78
C ASP A 40 -2.54 -14.13 -8.26
N LEU A 41 -2.45 -12.80 -8.40
CA LEU A 41 -3.50 -11.87 -8.00
C LEU A 41 -4.75 -11.91 -8.91
N CYS A 42 -4.66 -12.60 -10.05
CA CYS A 42 -5.76 -12.79 -11.00
C CYS A 42 -6.45 -14.16 -10.84
N ALA A 43 -5.95 -15.02 -9.95
CA ALA A 43 -6.59 -16.27 -9.61
C ALA A 43 -7.94 -16.05 -8.87
N ARG A 44 -8.65 -17.13 -8.58
CA ARG A 44 -9.92 -17.06 -7.84
C ARG A 44 -9.70 -16.39 -6.47
N ARG A 45 -10.73 -15.68 -6.00
CA ARG A 45 -10.70 -14.83 -4.78
C ARG A 45 -10.33 -15.57 -3.49
N ASP A 46 -10.43 -16.90 -3.48
CA ASP A 46 -10.08 -17.77 -2.35
C ASP A 46 -8.59 -18.16 -2.31
N ALA A 47 -7.77 -17.72 -3.27
CA ALA A 47 -6.33 -18.01 -3.33
C ALA A 47 -5.45 -17.16 -2.38
N GLY A 48 -6.04 -16.32 -1.53
CA GLY A 48 -5.33 -15.52 -0.52
C GLY A 48 -5.54 -14.02 -0.70
N VAL A 49 -4.64 -13.34 -1.42
CA VAL A 49 -4.71 -11.89 -1.65
C VAL A 49 -5.43 -11.61 -2.96
N THR A 50 -6.41 -10.71 -2.94
CA THR A 50 -7.15 -10.26 -4.12
C THR A 50 -7.14 -8.75 -4.20
N VAL A 51 -7.05 -8.21 -5.41
CA VAL A 51 -7.39 -6.81 -5.70
C VAL A 51 -8.89 -6.75 -5.96
N VAL A 52 -9.56 -5.76 -5.37
CA VAL A 52 -11.01 -5.58 -5.51
C VAL A 52 -11.31 -4.13 -5.86
N ASP A 53 -12.39 -3.93 -6.62
CA ASP A 53 -12.95 -2.61 -6.88
C ASP A 53 -13.79 -2.20 -5.66
N ASP A 54 -13.49 -1.03 -5.09
CA ASP A 54 -14.24 -0.43 -3.99
C ASP A 54 -15.36 0.51 -4.47
N GLY A 55 -15.51 0.67 -5.80
CA GLY A 55 -16.49 1.54 -6.44
C GLY A 55 -16.02 2.99 -6.56
N THR A 56 -14.83 3.34 -6.08
CA THR A 56 -14.26 4.68 -6.21
C THR A 56 -13.50 4.79 -7.53
N ALA A 57 -13.95 5.70 -8.40
CA ALA A 57 -13.25 5.98 -9.66
C ALA A 57 -11.87 6.62 -9.39
N PRO A 58 -10.87 6.37 -10.24
CA PRO A 58 -9.57 7.03 -10.13
C PRO A 58 -9.73 8.55 -10.33
N PRO A 59 -8.90 9.38 -9.67
CA PRO A 59 -8.98 10.83 -9.81
C PRO A 59 -8.60 11.25 -11.24
N GLU A 60 -9.33 12.23 -11.79
CA GLU A 60 -9.04 12.80 -13.12
C GLU A 60 -7.64 13.41 -13.19
N GLN A 61 -7.18 13.99 -12.08
CA GLN A 61 -5.87 14.62 -11.94
C GLN A 61 -5.09 13.98 -10.79
N PRO A 62 -4.38 12.86 -11.03
CA PRO A 62 -3.51 12.27 -10.03
C PRO A 62 -2.29 13.15 -9.75
N ILE A 63 -1.76 13.07 -8.54
CA ILE A 63 -0.45 13.66 -8.23
C ILE A 63 0.62 12.75 -8.83
N VAL A 64 1.40 13.28 -9.77
CA VAL A 64 2.47 12.54 -10.45
C VAL A 64 3.83 13.11 -10.02
N THR A 65 4.70 12.25 -9.50
CA THR A 65 6.00 12.64 -8.92
C THR A 65 7.08 11.62 -9.25
N PRO A 66 8.37 11.94 -9.01
CA PRO A 66 9.41 10.93 -9.04
C PRO A 66 9.22 9.81 -8.01
N ARG A 67 9.81 8.65 -8.28
CA ARG A 67 9.81 7.50 -7.38
C ARG A 67 10.72 7.74 -6.18
N ILE A 68 10.38 7.13 -5.04
CA ILE A 68 11.14 7.22 -3.79
C ILE A 68 12.07 6.01 -3.64
N GLY A 69 13.28 6.22 -3.09
CA GLY A 69 14.16 5.14 -2.65
C GLY A 69 14.92 4.44 -3.77
N ILE A 70 15.03 5.07 -4.96
CA ILE A 70 15.79 4.56 -6.10
C ILE A 70 17.02 5.43 -6.35
N ARG A 71 18.05 4.87 -7.01
CA ARG A 71 19.29 5.57 -7.36
C ARG A 71 19.41 5.95 -8.84
N MET A 72 18.61 5.33 -9.71
CA MET A 72 18.65 5.50 -11.17
C MET A 72 17.32 6.02 -11.67
N ALA A 73 17.32 6.85 -12.72
CA ALA A 73 16.11 7.48 -13.27
C ALA A 73 15.27 8.18 -12.19
N THR A 74 15.96 8.94 -11.33
CA THR A 74 15.40 9.62 -10.15
C THR A 74 14.57 10.84 -10.49
N ASP A 75 14.66 11.32 -11.72
CA ASP A 75 13.95 12.46 -12.29
C ASP A 75 12.66 12.05 -13.00
N LEU A 76 12.55 10.78 -13.41
CA LEU A 76 11.37 10.31 -14.13
C LEU A 76 10.12 10.25 -13.24
N PRO A 77 8.97 10.80 -13.70
CA PRO A 77 7.77 10.99 -12.88
C PRO A 77 6.90 9.73 -12.85
N TRP A 78 7.46 8.61 -12.40
CA TRP A 78 6.80 7.30 -12.40
C TRP A 78 6.22 6.89 -11.04
N ARG A 79 5.67 7.85 -10.30
CA ARG A 79 4.92 7.60 -9.06
C ARG A 79 3.63 8.40 -9.07
N TRP A 80 2.52 7.68 -8.93
CA TRP A 80 1.17 8.24 -8.89
C TRP A 80 0.63 8.16 -7.46
N VAL A 81 -0.03 9.22 -7.02
CA VAL A 81 -0.67 9.32 -5.71
C VAL A 81 -2.02 10.00 -5.88
N ALA A 82 -3.05 9.48 -5.20
CA ALA A 82 -4.34 10.15 -5.15
C ALA A 82 -4.23 11.45 -4.33
N PRO A 83 -4.89 12.55 -4.73
CA PRO A 83 -4.89 13.79 -3.95
C PRO A 83 -5.45 13.59 -2.53
N ASP A 84 -4.97 14.38 -1.57
CA ASP A 84 -5.56 14.38 -0.22
C ASP A 84 -7.07 14.70 -0.33
N GLY A 85 -7.91 13.81 0.20
CA GLY A 85 -9.38 13.97 0.14
C GLY A 85 -10.06 13.37 -1.09
N SER A 86 -9.32 12.69 -2.00
CA SER A 86 -9.95 11.78 -2.96
C SER A 86 -10.68 10.69 -2.19
N ARG A 87 -12.01 10.68 -2.27
CA ARG A 87 -12.88 9.64 -1.73
C ARG A 87 -13.57 8.93 -2.86
#